data_AF-A0A0G0LZY2-F1
#
_entry.id   AF-A0A0G0LZY2-F1
#
_cell.length_a   1.000
_cell.length_b   1.000
_cell.length_c   1.000
_cell.angle_alpha   90.00
_cell.angle_beta   90.00
_cell.angle_gamma   90.00
#
_symmetry.space_group_name_H-M   'P 1'
#
loop_
_entity.id
_entity.type
_entity.pdbx_description
1 polymer ?
#
loop_
_entity_poly.entity_id
_entity_poly.type
_entity_poly.pdbx_seq_one_letter_code
_entity_poly.pdbx_strand_id
1 'polypeptide(L)'
;MSCNFEFCILVLSEAEGLIFYFLKMYSPTFSINNKILRNIGAIEAAREIIENAPLLPYWEKKFQDDAMLRTTHFGTHIEGNELSLNQVQKILDGERIVARERDVQEVINYRKVLDYIDKRTNSKIDGDTIADLHKIVIKNYRRYCLQASKNS
;
A
#
# COMPACT_ATOMS: atom_id res chain seq x y z
N MET A 1 29.08 -21.33 40.91
CA MET A 1 28.24 -21.31 42.12
C MET A 1 27.28 -20.14 41.97
N SER A 2 26.17 -20.35 41.27
CA SER A 2 24.88 -20.78 41.84
C SER A 2 24.19 -19.62 42.55
N CYS A 3 23.44 -18.83 41.77
CA CYS A 3 22.37 -18.00 42.30
C CYS A 3 21.09 -18.30 41.51
N ASN A 4 20.45 -19.38 41.96
CA ASN A 4 19.02 -19.64 42.09
C ASN A 4 18.09 -19.24 40.93
N PHE A 5 17.92 -20.23 40.07
CA PHE A 5 16.94 -20.38 39.00
C PHE A 5 15.48 -20.52 39.49
N GLU A 6 15.21 -20.43 40.79
CA GLU A 6 13.88 -20.70 41.38
C GLU A 6 12.98 -19.47 41.57
N PHE A 7 13.50 -18.24 41.47
CA PHE A 7 12.69 -17.04 41.77
C PHE A 7 11.95 -16.44 40.56
N CYS A 8 12.18 -16.93 39.34
CA CYS A 8 11.47 -16.46 38.14
C CYS A 8 10.26 -17.34 37.75
N ILE A 9 10.03 -18.47 38.42
CA ILE A 9 8.98 -19.42 38.04
C ILE A 9 7.60 -19.04 38.62
N LEU A 10 7.53 -18.17 39.64
CA LEU A 10 6.27 -17.84 40.31
C LEU A 10 5.49 -16.63 39.76
N VAL A 11 6.00 -15.94 38.73
CA VAL A 11 5.24 -14.90 37.99
C VAL A 11 4.85 -15.37 36.58
N LEU A 12 5.06 -16.65 36.27
CA LEU A 12 4.76 -17.23 34.95
C LEU A 12 3.51 -18.11 34.93
N SER A 13 2.79 -18.26 36.05
CA SER A 13 1.55 -19.09 36.07
C SER A 13 0.33 -18.38 35.48
N GLU A 14 0.29 -17.05 35.38
CA GLU A 14 -0.78 -16.30 34.70
C GLU A 14 -0.37 -15.81 33.30
N ALA A 15 0.94 -15.84 32.99
CA ALA A 15 1.46 -15.44 31.69
C ALA A 15 1.34 -16.54 30.63
N GLU A 16 1.31 -17.83 31.02
CA GLU A 16 1.18 -18.92 30.04
C GLU A 16 -0.15 -18.88 29.30
N GLY A 17 -1.26 -18.56 29.99
CA GLY A 17 -2.56 -18.39 29.34
C GLY A 17 -2.61 -17.20 28.39
N LEU A 18 -1.98 -16.08 28.77
CA LEU A 18 -1.90 -14.85 27.96
C LEU A 18 -0.96 -14.99 26.75
N ILE A 19 0.17 -15.69 26.90
CA ILE A 19 1.12 -15.97 25.80
C ILE A 19 0.49 -16.96 24.81
N PHE A 20 -0.26 -17.97 25.28
CA PHE A 20 -0.99 -18.90 24.41
C PHE A 20 -2.15 -18.22 23.67
N TYR A 21 -2.85 -17.27 24.31
CA TYR A 21 -3.86 -16.44 23.65
C TYR A 21 -3.25 -15.46 22.64
N PHE A 22 -2.05 -14.94 22.89
CA PHE A 22 -1.34 -14.05 21.96
C PHE A 22 -0.83 -14.79 20.71
N LEU A 23 -0.42 -16.06 20.84
CA LEU A 23 -0.01 -16.92 19.72
C LEU A 23 -1.19 -17.51 18.93
N LYS A 24 -2.42 -17.42 19.46
CA LYS A 24 -3.65 -17.52 18.65
C LYS A 24 -3.92 -16.25 17.82
N MET A 25 -2.88 -15.52 17.44
CA MET A 25 -2.94 -14.54 16.35
C MET A 25 -3.48 -15.19 15.08
N TYR A 26 -4.24 -14.40 14.31
CA TYR A 26 -4.82 -14.75 13.01
C TYR A 26 -3.91 -15.71 12.21
N SER A 27 -4.33 -16.97 12.10
CA SER A 27 -3.64 -18.03 11.36
C SER A 27 -4.49 -18.43 10.16
N PRO A 28 -4.45 -17.66 9.06
CA PRO A 28 -5.25 -17.96 7.88
C PRO A 28 -4.84 -19.31 7.30
N THR A 29 -5.83 -20.15 7.00
CA THR A 29 -5.61 -21.42 6.30
C THR A 29 -5.70 -21.17 4.80
N PHE A 30 -4.59 -21.36 4.10
CA PHE A 30 -4.54 -21.27 2.65
C PHE A 30 -4.61 -22.67 2.03
N SER A 31 -5.45 -22.85 1.03
CA SER A 31 -5.54 -24.09 0.25
C SER A 31 -5.38 -23.80 -1.23
N ILE A 32 -4.43 -24.46 -1.85
CA ILE A 32 -4.16 -24.33 -3.29
C ILE A 32 -5.05 -25.34 -4.02
N ASN A 33 -5.84 -24.83 -4.97
CA ASN A 33 -6.62 -25.67 -5.87
C ASN A 33 -6.02 -25.64 -7.29
N ASN A 34 -6.48 -26.54 -8.16
CA ASN A 34 -6.00 -26.64 -9.53
C ASN A 34 -6.20 -25.35 -10.35
N LYS A 35 -7.23 -24.54 -10.05
CA LYS A 35 -7.47 -23.26 -10.74
C LYS A 35 -6.42 -22.23 -10.35
N ILE A 36 -6.10 -22.12 -9.04
CA ILE A 36 -5.04 -21.24 -8.52
C ILE A 36 -3.71 -21.63 -9.15
N LEU A 37 -3.37 -22.92 -9.12
CA LEU A 37 -2.11 -23.40 -9.69
C LEU A 37 -2.00 -23.09 -11.19
N ARG A 38 -3.07 -23.30 -11.96
CA ARG A 38 -3.09 -22.96 -13.39
C ARG A 38 -2.94 -21.46 -13.63
N ASN A 39 -3.59 -20.63 -12.81
CA ASN A 39 -3.49 -19.17 -12.94
C ASN A 39 -2.08 -18.68 -12.61
N ILE A 40 -1.43 -19.23 -11.57
CA ILE A 40 -0.03 -18.92 -11.25
C ILE A 40 0.86 -19.28 -12.44
N GLY A 41 0.72 -20.47 -13.02
CA GLY A 41 1.50 -20.87 -14.19
C GLY A 41 1.31 -19.94 -15.40
N ALA A 42 0.09 -19.46 -15.65
CA ALA A 42 -0.17 -18.50 -16.71
C ALA A 42 0.44 -17.11 -16.44
N ILE A 43 0.41 -16.65 -15.18
CA ILE A 43 1.03 -15.39 -14.76
C ILE A 43 2.55 -15.45 -14.92
N GLU A 44 3.20 -16.52 -14.47
CA GLU A 44 4.65 -16.69 -14.60
C GLU A 44 5.07 -16.79 -16.07
N ALA A 45 4.32 -17.49 -16.91
CA ALA A 45 4.59 -17.55 -18.35
C ALA A 45 4.48 -16.18 -19.02
N ALA A 46 3.47 -15.38 -18.66
CA ALA A 46 3.32 -14.01 -19.17
C ALA A 46 4.44 -13.08 -18.68
N ARG A 47 4.83 -13.22 -17.40
CA ARG A 47 5.93 -12.46 -16.81
C ARG A 47 7.25 -12.72 -17.55
N GLU A 48 7.59 -13.97 -17.83
CA GLU A 48 8.81 -14.34 -18.53
C GLU A 48 8.89 -13.72 -19.93
N ILE A 49 7.76 -13.65 -20.65
CA ILE A 49 7.69 -13.00 -21.96
C ILE A 49 7.99 -11.50 -21.84
N ILE A 50 7.45 -10.83 -20.81
CA ILE A 50 7.64 -9.40 -20.58
C ILE A 50 9.08 -9.09 -20.17
N GLU A 51 9.66 -9.87 -19.25
CA GLU A 51 11.02 -9.64 -18.74
C GLU A 51 12.10 -9.81 -19.83
N ASN A 52 11.86 -10.67 -20.83
CA ASN A 52 12.78 -10.90 -21.95
C ASN A 52 12.46 -10.08 -23.21
N ALA A 53 11.41 -9.25 -23.19
CA ALA A 53 11.04 -8.44 -24.35
C ALA A 53 12.06 -7.32 -24.59
N PRO A 54 12.56 -7.12 -25.83
CA PRO A 54 13.45 -6.00 -26.13
C PRO A 54 12.66 -4.68 -26.12
N LEU A 55 12.84 -3.88 -25.07
CA LEU A 55 12.13 -2.61 -24.88
C LEU A 55 13.09 -1.42 -25.00
N LEU A 56 12.70 -0.39 -25.76
CA LEU A 56 13.50 0.84 -25.82
C LEU A 56 13.26 1.69 -24.55
N PRO A 57 14.29 2.35 -23.99
CA PRO A 57 14.15 3.13 -22.76
C PRO A 57 13.05 4.20 -22.79
N TYR A 58 12.81 4.80 -23.97
CA TYR A 58 11.74 5.79 -24.13
C TYR A 58 10.35 5.20 -23.89
N TRP A 59 10.11 3.98 -24.39
CA TRP A 59 8.84 3.29 -24.18
C TRP A 59 8.68 2.83 -22.74
N GLU A 60 9.77 2.43 -22.09
CA GLU A 60 9.77 2.03 -20.67
C GLU A 60 9.23 3.14 -19.79
N LYS A 61 9.80 4.35 -19.92
CA LYS A 61 9.35 5.52 -19.16
C LYS A 61 7.88 5.82 -19.43
N LYS A 62 7.47 5.76 -20.71
CA LYS A 62 6.07 6.01 -21.08
C LYS A 62 5.10 5.00 -20.45
N PHE A 63 5.50 3.73 -20.36
CA PHE A 63 4.68 2.72 -19.70
C PHE A 63 4.63 2.91 -18.19
N GLN A 64 5.73 3.31 -17.56
CA GLN A 64 5.76 3.65 -16.13
C GLN A 64 4.83 4.84 -15.83
N ASP A 65 4.88 5.89 -16.66
CA ASP A 65 4.02 7.06 -16.51
C ASP A 65 2.52 6.69 -16.68
N ASP A 66 2.17 5.88 -17.70
CA ASP A 66 0.79 5.41 -17.90
C ASP A 66 0.31 4.48 -16.76
N ALA A 67 1.18 3.60 -16.27
CA ALA A 67 0.88 2.74 -15.14
C ALA A 67 0.63 3.55 -13.86
N MET A 68 1.47 4.55 -13.59
CA MET A 68 1.32 5.49 -12.47
C MET A 68 -0.02 6.24 -12.54
N LEU A 69 -0.35 6.77 -13.72
CA LEU A 69 -1.61 7.47 -13.98
C LEU A 69 -2.81 6.57 -13.67
N ARG A 70 -2.85 5.39 -14.29
CA ARG A 70 -3.97 4.44 -14.17
C ARG A 70 -4.13 3.98 -12.73
N THR A 71 -3.03 3.61 -12.08
CA THR A 71 -3.04 3.09 -10.71
C THR A 71 -3.53 4.17 -9.74
N THR A 72 -3.08 5.42 -9.90
CA THR A 72 -3.55 6.54 -9.09
C THR A 72 -5.03 6.85 -9.32
N HIS A 73 -5.45 6.94 -10.58
CA HIS A 73 -6.84 7.22 -10.92
C HIS A 73 -7.78 6.14 -10.38
N PHE A 74 -7.58 4.87 -10.74
CA PHE A 74 -8.46 3.79 -10.30
C PHE A 74 -8.36 3.53 -8.79
N GLY A 75 -7.17 3.67 -8.19
CA GLY A 75 -6.98 3.53 -6.75
C GLY A 75 -7.79 4.54 -5.95
N THR A 76 -7.72 5.82 -6.33
CA THR A 76 -8.51 6.88 -5.68
C THR A 76 -10.00 6.82 -6.05
N HIS A 77 -10.34 6.38 -7.27
CA HIS A 77 -11.73 6.29 -7.70
C HIS A 77 -12.54 5.27 -6.92
N ILE A 78 -11.94 4.12 -6.58
CA ILE A 78 -12.57 3.10 -5.72
C ILE A 78 -12.91 3.65 -4.33
N GLU A 79 -12.11 4.60 -3.83
CA GLU A 79 -12.31 5.27 -2.54
C GLU A 79 -13.32 6.44 -2.61
N GLY A 80 -13.92 6.70 -3.79
CA GLY A 80 -14.94 7.72 -3.99
C GLY A 80 -14.45 9.05 -4.58
N ASN A 81 -13.24 9.09 -5.13
CA ASN A 81 -12.73 10.27 -5.83
C ASN A 81 -13.33 10.36 -7.24
N GLU A 82 -13.97 11.48 -7.57
CA GLU A 82 -14.70 11.68 -8.84
C GLU A 82 -13.85 12.32 -9.95
N LEU A 83 -12.55 12.54 -9.72
CA LEU A 83 -11.66 13.13 -10.73
C LEU A 83 -11.52 12.20 -11.94
N SER A 84 -11.73 12.76 -13.13
CA SER A 84 -11.49 12.04 -14.39
C SER A 84 -10.00 11.74 -14.59
N LEU A 85 -9.70 10.72 -15.40
CA LEU A 85 -8.32 10.33 -15.73
C LEU A 85 -7.49 11.49 -16.29
N ASN A 86 -8.09 12.35 -17.12
CA ASN A 86 -7.44 13.56 -17.64
C ASN A 86 -7.14 14.60 -16.55
N GLN A 87 -8.02 14.74 -15.54
CA GLN A 87 -7.78 15.63 -14.41
C GLN A 87 -6.65 15.09 -13.52
N VAL A 88 -6.62 13.78 -13.27
CA VAL A 88 -5.54 13.12 -12.54
C VAL A 88 -4.21 13.31 -13.27
N GLN A 89 -4.17 13.13 -14.60
CA GLN A 89 -2.97 13.37 -15.41
C GLN A 89 -2.44 14.79 -15.20
N LYS A 90 -3.30 15.80 -15.35
CA LYS A 90 -2.93 17.21 -15.12
C LYS A 90 -2.35 17.46 -13.73
N ILE A 91 -2.93 16.85 -12.69
CA ILE A 91 -2.39 16.94 -11.32
C ILE A 91 -1.00 16.31 -11.25
N LEU A 92 -0.81 15.14 -11.86
CA LEU A 92 0.47 14.43 -11.89
C LEU A 92 1.54 15.21 -12.68
N ASP A 93 1.15 15.98 -13.69
CA ASP A 93 2.03 16.88 -14.45
C ASP A 93 2.32 18.20 -13.72
N GLY A 94 1.68 18.45 -12.58
CA GLY A 94 1.85 19.66 -11.77
C GLY A 94 0.99 20.84 -12.22
N GLU A 95 0.04 20.62 -13.12
CA GLU A 95 -0.93 21.63 -13.52
C GLU A 95 -1.99 21.86 -12.44
N ARG A 96 -2.58 23.06 -12.44
CA ARG A 96 -3.71 23.40 -11.55
C ARG A 96 -5.02 23.07 -12.25
N ILE A 97 -5.90 22.36 -11.53
CA ILE A 97 -7.26 22.07 -11.99
C ILE A 97 -8.29 22.68 -11.03
N VAL A 98 -9.49 22.94 -11.55
CA VAL A 98 -10.64 23.31 -10.71
C VAL A 98 -11.32 22.02 -10.25
N ALA A 99 -11.11 21.68 -8.97
CA ALA A 99 -11.72 20.54 -8.30
C ALA A 99 -11.73 20.76 -6.79
N ARG A 100 -12.35 19.86 -6.03
CA ARG A 100 -12.30 19.91 -4.56
C ARG A 100 -10.85 19.72 -4.11
N GLU A 101 -10.40 20.57 -3.19
CA GLU A 101 -9.01 20.53 -2.69
C GLU A 101 -8.68 19.16 -2.04
N ARG A 102 -9.68 18.51 -1.44
CA ARG A 102 -9.56 17.14 -0.90
C ARG A 102 -9.15 16.15 -1.99
N ASP A 103 -9.93 16.09 -3.08
CA ASP A 103 -9.75 15.11 -4.15
C ASP A 103 -8.39 15.28 -4.84
N VAL A 104 -7.95 16.53 -5.03
CA VAL A 104 -6.62 16.85 -5.56
C VAL A 104 -5.52 16.37 -4.60
N GLN A 105 -5.69 16.60 -3.29
CA GLN A 105 -4.71 16.20 -2.29
C GLN A 105 -4.60 14.68 -2.17
N GLU A 106 -5.70 13.94 -2.27
CA GLU A 106 -5.72 12.47 -2.27
C GLU A 106 -4.89 11.90 -3.42
N VAL A 107 -5.07 12.41 -4.64
CA VAL A 107 -4.27 12.03 -5.81
C VAL A 107 -2.78 12.29 -5.57
N ILE A 108 -2.44 13.47 -5.05
CA ILE A 108 -1.04 13.83 -4.73
C ILE A 108 -0.46 12.91 -3.65
N ASN A 109 -1.25 12.57 -2.63
CA ASN A 109 -0.81 11.69 -1.55
C ASN A 109 -0.61 10.26 -2.06
N TYR A 110 -1.52 9.76 -2.88
CA TYR A 110 -1.43 8.43 -3.46
C TYR A 110 -0.21 8.29 -4.38
N ARG A 111 0.09 9.29 -5.20
CA ARG A 111 1.35 9.33 -5.97
C ARG A 111 2.57 9.20 -5.07
N LYS A 112 2.62 9.94 -3.96
CA LYS A 112 3.74 9.88 -3.00
C LYS A 112 3.84 8.52 -2.30
N VAL A 113 2.72 7.82 -2.12
CA VAL A 113 2.71 6.45 -1.62
C VAL A 113 3.39 5.52 -2.61
N LEU A 114 3.05 5.62 -3.90
CA LEU A 114 3.70 4.82 -4.95
C LEU A 114 5.22 5.12 -5.00
N ASP A 115 5.61 6.39 -4.99
CA ASP A 115 7.03 6.80 -4.93
C ASP A 115 7.76 6.29 -3.67
N TYR A 116 7.04 6.14 -2.55
CA TYR A 116 7.59 5.62 -1.30
C TYR A 116 7.79 4.10 -1.35
N ILE A 117 6.84 3.37 -1.95
CA ILE A 117 6.91 1.92 -2.14
C ILE A 117 8.06 1.56 -3.07
N ASP A 118 8.22 2.28 -4.19
CA ASP A 118 9.29 2.07 -5.17
C ASP A 118 10.70 2.22 -4.57
N LYS A 119 10.87 3.03 -3.52
CA LYS A 119 12.15 3.19 -2.82
C LYS A 119 12.45 2.04 -1.85
N ARG A 120 11.46 1.18 -1.56
CA ARG A 120 11.52 0.14 -0.53
C ARG A 120 11.32 -1.28 -1.06
N THR A 121 11.42 -1.50 -2.38
CA THR A 121 11.08 -2.74 -3.09
C THR A 121 11.74 -4.02 -2.54
N ASN A 122 12.85 -3.91 -1.78
CA ASN A 122 13.55 -5.05 -1.15
C ASN A 122 13.57 -5.03 0.39
N SER A 123 12.78 -4.16 1.03
CA SER A 123 12.72 -4.06 2.49
C SER A 123 11.64 -4.96 3.07
N LYS A 124 11.87 -5.50 4.27
CA LYS A 124 10.84 -6.24 5.00
C LYS A 124 9.67 -5.30 5.33
N ILE A 125 8.45 -5.73 5.04
CA ILE A 125 7.24 -5.01 5.44
C ILE A 125 6.99 -5.28 6.92
N ASP A 126 7.00 -4.23 7.72
CA ASP A 126 6.76 -4.24 9.16
C ASP A 126 5.68 -3.22 9.56
N GLY A 127 5.33 -3.19 10.85
CA GLY A 127 4.32 -2.26 11.37
C GLY A 127 4.67 -0.79 11.16
N ASP A 128 5.96 -0.45 11.24
CA ASP A 128 6.45 0.90 11.00
C ASP A 128 6.25 1.32 9.53
N THR A 129 6.51 0.41 8.59
CA THR A 129 6.24 0.63 7.17
C THR A 129 4.76 0.94 6.92
N ILE A 130 3.85 0.20 7.56
CA ILE A 130 2.40 0.43 7.45
C ILE A 130 2.02 1.78 8.07
N ALA A 131 2.57 2.12 9.23
CA ALA A 131 2.30 3.40 9.89
C ALA A 131 2.80 4.58 9.05
N ASP A 132 3.97 4.46 8.43
CA ASP A 132 4.52 5.49 7.55
C ASP A 132 3.72 5.66 6.27
N LEU A 133 3.28 4.55 5.64
CA LEU A 133 2.34 4.59 4.51
C LEU A 133 1.07 5.35 4.90
N HIS A 134 0.47 5.01 6.05
CA HIS A 134 -0.73 5.66 6.52
C HIS A 134 -0.53 7.17 6.72
N LYS A 135 0.59 7.60 7.33
CA LYS A 135 0.92 9.03 7.50
C LYS A 135 0.96 9.77 6.17
N ILE A 136 1.45 9.15 5.10
CA ILE A 136 1.51 9.77 3.76
C ILE A 136 0.10 9.89 3.19
N VAL A 137 -0.71 8.82 3.25
CA VAL A 137 -2.09 8.80 2.75
C VAL A 137 -2.93 9.91 3.40
N ILE A 138 -2.90 10.02 4.73
CA ILE A 138 -3.75 10.97 5.47
C ILE A 138 -3.18 12.39 5.55
N LYS A 139 -2.01 12.64 4.94
CA LYS A 139 -1.33 13.93 5.07
C LYS A 139 -2.24 15.06 4.59
N ASN A 140 -2.45 16.06 5.45
CA ASN A 140 -3.35 17.20 5.24
C ASN A 140 -4.84 16.85 5.05
N TYR A 141 -5.23 15.58 5.11
CA TYR A 141 -6.61 15.13 4.90
C TYR A 141 -7.61 15.80 5.87
N ARG A 142 -7.26 15.86 7.17
CA ARG A 142 -8.08 16.51 8.21
C ARG A 142 -8.34 18.00 7.95
N ARG A 143 -7.37 18.71 7.35
CA ARG A 143 -7.49 20.15 7.08
C ARG A 143 -8.61 20.40 6.06
N TYR A 144 -8.64 19.59 5.00
CA TYR A 144 -9.63 19.69 3.93
C TYR A 144 -11.00 19.15 4.33
N CYS A 145 -11.07 18.15 5.22
CA CYS A 145 -12.35 17.73 5.81
C CYS A 145 -13.03 18.84 6.62
N LEU A 146 -12.27 19.60 7.40
CA LEU A 146 -12.80 20.72 8.19
C LEU A 146 -13.22 21.92 7.33
N GLN A 147 -12.57 22.14 6.18
CA GLN A 147 -12.96 23.19 5.23
C GLN A 147 -14.23 22.82 4.46
N ALA A 148 -14.41 21.55 4.08
CA ALA A 148 -15.62 21.07 3.41
C ALA A 148 -16.88 21.28 4.26
N SER A 149 -16.79 21.13 5.60
CA SER A 149 -17.91 21.35 6.53
C SER A 149 -18.24 22.84 6.76
N LYS A 150 -17.35 23.77 6.43
CA LYS A 150 -17.57 25.21 6.61
C LYS A 150 -18.15 25.91 5.37
N ASN A 151 -18.07 25.24 4.22
CA ASN A 151 -18.50 25.77 2.92
C ASN A 151 -19.77 25.09 2.39
N SER A 152 -20.44 24.31 3.23
CA SER A 152 -21.73 23.63 3.02
C SER A 152 -22.76 24.18 3.98
#